data_AF-A0A263BY90-F1
#
_entry.id   AF-A0A263BY90-F1
#
_cell.length_a   1.000
_cell.length_b   1.000
_cell.length_c   1.000
_cell.angle_alpha   90.00
_cell.angle_beta   90.00
_cell.angle_gamma   90.00
#
_symmetry.space_group_name_H-M   'P 1'
#
loop_
_entity.id
_entity.type
_entity.pdbx_description
1 polymer ?
#
loop_
_entity_poly.entity_id
_entity_poly.type
_entity_poly.pdbx_seq_one_letter_code
_entity_poly.pdbx_strand_id
1 'polypeptide(L)' 'MLYPSIDNLLEKVDSKYKLVTISSKRAREILQRPEGVMVEKPVSHKSVGKALEEIYEEKLTLVQK' A
#
# COMPACT_ATOMS: atom_id res chain seq x y z
N MET A 1 -8.92 14.24 -1.62
CA MET A 1 -8.72 13.52 -2.89
C MET A 1 -8.13 12.17 -2.58
N LEU A 2 -8.55 11.10 -3.27
CA LEU A 2 -7.89 9.79 -3.14
C LEU A 2 -6.50 9.91 -3.77
N TYR A 3 -5.47 9.80 -2.95
CA TYR A 3 -4.09 9.65 -3.38
C TYR A 3 -3.58 8.33 -2.81
N PRO A 4 -2.85 7.51 -3.58
CA PRO A 4 -2.56 7.62 -5.03
C PRO A 4 -3.77 7.26 -5.93
N SER A 5 -3.68 7.52 -7.25
CA SER A 5 -4.69 7.10 -8.23
C SER A 5 -4.60 5.59 -8.51
N ILE A 6 -5.72 4.98 -8.91
CA ILE A 6 -5.76 3.55 -9.25
C ILE A 6 -4.88 3.22 -10.46
N ASP A 7 -4.85 4.07 -11.47
CA ASP A 7 -4.05 3.83 -12.67
C ASP A 7 -2.56 3.75 -12.33
N ASN A 8 -2.06 4.67 -11.52
CA ASN A 8 -0.68 4.66 -11.03
C ASN A 8 -0.35 3.40 -10.22
N LEU A 9 -1.32 2.87 -9.47
CA LEU A 9 -1.14 1.62 -8.72
C LEU A 9 -1.12 0.40 -9.64
N LEU A 10 -1.87 0.42 -10.73
CA LEU A 10 -1.91 -0.67 -11.72
C LEU A 10 -0.68 -0.70 -12.62
N GLU A 11 0.05 0.41 -12.76
CA GLU A 11 1.39 0.41 -13.36
C GLU A 11 2.41 -0.37 -12.50
N LYS A 12 2.23 -0.38 -11.18
CA LYS A 12 3.10 -1.10 -10.23
C LYS A 12 2.64 -2.53 -9.94
N VAL A 13 1.33 -2.77 -10.00
CA VAL A 13 0.71 -4.07 -9.74
C VAL A 13 -0.14 -4.49 -10.93
N ASP A 14 0.29 -5.59 -11.54
CA ASP A 14 -0.25 -6.27 -12.73
C ASP A 14 -1.75 -6.63 -12.68
N SER A 15 -2.38 -6.62 -11.51
CA SER A 15 -3.79 -7.01 -11.38
C SER A 15 -4.53 -6.22 -10.29
N LYS A 16 -5.75 -5.77 -10.62
CA LYS A 16 -6.68 -5.13 -9.68
C LYS A 16 -6.95 -6.00 -8.46
N TYR A 17 -7.11 -7.30 -8.65
CA TYR A 17 -7.36 -8.24 -7.54
C TYR A 17 -6.13 -8.36 -6.64
N LYS A 18 -4.94 -8.46 -7.25
CA LYS A 18 -3.67 -8.54 -6.53
C LYS A 18 -3.41 -7.28 -5.73
N LEU A 19 -3.70 -6.10 -6.30
CA LEU A 19 -3.64 -4.80 -5.63
C LEU A 19 -4.53 -4.79 -4.38
N VAL A 20 -5.78 -5.26 -4.50
CA VAL A 20 -6.71 -5.34 -3.35
C VAL A 20 -6.20 -6.31 -2.28
N THR A 21 -5.71 -7.49 -2.67
CA THR A 21 -5.22 -8.49 -1.71
C THR A 21 -3.96 -8.01 -0.98
N ILE A 22 -3.00 -7.44 -1.71
CA ILE A 22 -1.76 -6.90 -1.15
C ILE A 22 -2.05 -5.74 -0.21
N SER A 23 -2.81 -4.74 -0.68
CA SER A 23 -3.15 -3.56 0.13
C SER A 23 -3.93 -3.96 1.39
N SER A 24 -4.85 -4.93 1.31
CA SER A 24 -5.59 -5.43 2.48
C SER A 24 -4.69 -6.14 3.48
N LYS A 25 -3.79 -7.01 3.01
CA LYS A 25 -2.82 -7.71 3.87
C LYS A 25 -1.92 -6.70 4.56
N ARG A 26 -1.37 -5.76 3.80
CA ARG A 26 -0.46 -4.74 4.31
C ARG A 26 -1.14 -3.77 5.27
N ALA A 27 -2.37 -3.37 4.99
CA ALA A 27 -3.15 -2.54 5.91
C ALA A 27 -3.36 -3.20 7.28
N ARG A 28 -3.53 -4.54 7.32
CA ARG A 28 -3.60 -5.29 8.59
C ARG A 28 -2.28 -5.29 9.35
N GLU A 29 -1.16 -5.44 8.66
CA GLU A 29 0.17 -5.34 9.27
C GLU A 29 0.39 -3.95 9.89
N ILE A 30 0.02 -2.89 9.18
CA ILE A 30 0.10 -1.50 9.68
C ILE A 30 -0.80 -1.29 10.90
N LEU A 31 -1.98 -1.91 10.94
CA LEU A 31 -2.86 -1.86 12.12
C LEU A 31 -2.24 -2.56 13.33
N GLN A 32 -1.51 -3.66 13.12
CA GLN A 32 -0.86 -4.41 14.20
C GLN A 32 0.46 -3.78 14.65
N ARG A 33 1.20 -3.15 13.71
CA ARG A 33 2.50 -2.51 13.92
C ARG A 33 2.54 -1.14 13.23
N PRO A 34 1.95 -0.10 13.85
CA PRO A 34 1.90 1.24 13.26
C PRO A 34 3.28 1.87 13.00
N GLU A 35 4.30 1.47 13.77
CA GLU A 35 5.70 1.88 13.64
C GLU A 35 6.38 1.29 12.40
N GLY A 36 5.81 0.25 11.80
CA GLY A 36 6.34 -0.43 10.62
C GLY A 36 5.94 0.22 9.29
N VAL A 37 5.31 1.39 9.30
CA VAL A 37 4.96 2.15 8.10
C VAL A 37 6.25 2.67 7.46
N MET A 38 6.47 2.35 6.20
CA MET A 38 7.69 2.69 5.45
C MET A 38 7.62 4.06 4.77
N VAL A 39 6.42 4.63 4.68
CA VAL A 39 6.19 5.97 4.15
C VAL A 39 6.40 6.99 5.27
N GLU A 40 7.35 7.92 5.08
CA GLU A 40 7.72 8.91 6.10
C GLU A 40 6.63 9.97 6.30
N LYS A 41 5.90 10.32 5.25
CA LYS A 41 4.85 11.34 5.27
C LYS A 41 3.60 10.86 4.53
N PRO A 42 2.86 9.90 5.10
CA PRO A 42 1.67 9.39 4.45
C PRO A 42 0.61 10.50 4.39
N VAL A 43 0.06 10.72 3.20
CA VAL A 43 -1.08 11.63 2.99
C VAL A 43 -2.35 11.05 3.61
N SER A 44 -2.46 9.72 3.60
CA SER A 44 -3.59 8.99 4.15
C SER A 44 -3.43 8.69 5.64
N HIS A 45 -4.45 9.04 6.43
CA HIS A 45 -4.52 8.66 7.84
C HIS A 45 -4.96 7.20 8.04
N LYS A 46 -5.68 6.61 7.08
CA LYS A 46 -6.17 5.23 7.15
C LYS A 46 -5.08 4.23 6.73
N SER A 47 -5.01 3.08 7.39
CA SER A 47 -4.02 2.03 7.12
C SER A 47 -4.04 1.52 5.68
N VAL A 48 -5.22 1.46 5.05
CA VAL A 48 -5.35 1.09 3.63
C VAL A 48 -4.70 2.13 2.73
N GLY A 49 -4.91 3.42 2.98
CA GLY A 49 -4.28 4.48 2.20
C GLY A 49 -2.76 4.48 2.37
N LYS A 50 -2.27 4.28 3.59
CA LYS A 50 -0.83 4.10 3.85
C LYS A 50 -0.24 2.92 3.07
N ALA A 51 -0.95 1.80 3.01
CA ALA A 51 -0.52 0.64 2.22
C ALA A 51 -0.51 0.91 0.71
N LEU A 52 -1.48 1.67 0.20
CA LEU A 52 -1.50 2.07 -1.21
C LEU A 52 -0.34 3.03 -1.54
N GLU A 53 -0.02 3.95 -0.63
CA GLU A 53 1.14 4.85 -0.76
C GLU A 53 2.46 4.07 -0.73
N GLU A 54 2.60 3.06 0.13
CA GLU A 54 3.79 2.18 0.14
C GLU A 54 3.96 1.39 -1.16
N ILE A 55 2.86 0.93 -1.77
CA ILE A 55 2.87 0.25 -3.07
C ILE A 55 3.28 1.23 -4.17
N TYR A 56 2.75 2.46 -4.11
CA TYR A 56 3.06 3.50 -5.09
C TYR A 56 4.53 3.96 -5.02
N GLU A 57 5.10 4.10 -3.82
CA GLU A 57 6.52 4.42 -3.61
C GLU A 57 7.47 3.22 -3.81
N GLU A 58 6.97 2.04 -4.21
CA GLU A 58 7.73 0.79 -4.38
C GLU A 58 8.55 0.38 -3.13
N LYS A 59 8.16 0.90 -1.95
CA LYS A 59 8.80 0.56 -0.67
C LYS A 59 8.39 -0.82 -0.16
N LEU A 60 7.31 -1.38 -0.71
CA LEU A 60 6.83 -2.70 -0.34
C LEU A 60 7.56 -3.78 -1.13
N THR A 61 8.61 -4.38 -0.54
CA THR A 61 9.25 -5.57 -1.13
C THR A 61 8.36 -6.79 -0.93
N LEU A 62 7.52 -7.09 -1.91
CA LEU A 62 6.72 -8.31 -1.93
C LEU A 62 7.63 -9.51 -2.18
N VAL A 63 8.19 -10.06 -1.11
CA VAL A 63 8.86 -11.36 -1.18
C VAL A 63 7.77 -12.40 -1.45
N GLN A 64 7.53 -12.69 -2.72
CA GLN A 64 6.77 -13.87 -3.12
C GLN A 64 7.60 -15.08 -2.67
N LYS A 65 7.06 -15.81 -1.70
CA LYS A 65 7.59 -17.10 -1.26
C LYS A 65 6.84 -18.20 -1.98
#